data_AF-A0A354A0J6-F1
#
_entry.id   AF-A0A354A0J6-F1
#
_cell.length_a   1.000
_cell.length_b   1.000
_cell.length_c   1.000
_cell.angle_alpha   90.00
_cell.angle_beta   90.00
_cell.angle_gamma   90.00
#
_symmetry.space_group_name_H-M   'P 1'
#
loop_
_entity.id
_entity.type
_entity.pdbx_description
1 polymer ?
#
loop_
_entity_poly.entity_id
_entity_poly.type
_entity_poly.pdbx_seq_one_letter_code
_entity_poly.pdbx_strand_id
1 'polypeptide(L)'
;MSFFVKRPKETILKTPGFIPLILLMLIVAGCASQSHLVRGKEDLQRNKYDRAIKELEQAANETGDLYYYIDTYSSLGDAYAKNGQADLAMPVYRNALQMIHLRLREISSQRMNIRRELNSRTKAKAPGIQAEDMHLGDEEGKLKELAAGIKIKLDRVTELH
;
A
#
# COMPACT_ATOMS: atom_id res chain seq x y z
N MET A 1 68.14 26.58 -41.94
CA MET A 1 67.07 26.03 -41.08
C MET A 1 66.11 25.27 -41.98
N SER A 2 66.16 23.94 -41.91
CA SER A 2 65.42 22.99 -42.75
C SER A 2 64.17 22.46 -42.04
N PHE A 3 63.39 21.65 -42.78
CA PHE A 3 62.19 20.84 -42.47
C PHE A 3 60.87 21.60 -42.66
N PHE A 4 60.11 21.45 -43.77
CA PHE A 4 59.58 20.27 -44.48
C PHE A 4 58.85 19.28 -43.56
N VAL A 5 57.52 19.17 -43.74
CA VAL A 5 56.76 17.92 -44.02
C VAL A 5 55.42 17.77 -43.28
N LYS A 6 54.41 17.48 -44.12
CA LYS A 6 53.14 16.73 -43.92
C LYS A 6 52.05 17.25 -42.99
N ARG A 7 50.89 17.46 -43.62
CA ARG A 7 49.59 17.14 -43.01
C ARG A 7 49.44 15.62 -42.82
N PRO A 8 48.84 15.15 -41.72
CA PRO A 8 48.06 13.91 -41.70
C PRO A 8 46.58 14.25 -41.37
N LYS A 9 45.69 14.05 -42.35
CA LYS A 9 44.68 12.97 -42.39
C LYS A 9 43.69 13.03 -41.23
N GLU A 10 42.57 13.71 -41.47
CA GLU A 10 41.32 13.49 -40.75
C GLU A 10 40.98 12.00 -40.81
N THR A 11 41.09 11.35 -39.66
CA THR A 11 40.73 9.94 -39.53
C THR A 11 39.39 9.90 -38.82
N ILE A 12 38.37 9.67 -39.64
CA ILE A 12 37.01 9.32 -39.26
C ILE A 12 37.09 8.11 -38.32
N LEU A 13 37.00 8.32 -37.00
CA LEU A 13 36.71 7.23 -36.07
C LEU A 13 35.19 7.16 -35.90
N LYS A 14 34.55 6.47 -36.85
CA LYS A 14 33.25 5.85 -36.68
C LYS A 14 33.36 4.83 -35.54
N THR A 15 32.75 5.13 -34.40
CA THR A 15 32.20 4.09 -33.54
C THR A 15 30.70 4.33 -33.37
N PRO A 16 29.85 3.38 -33.75
CA PRO A 16 28.41 3.56 -33.77
C PRO A 16 27.84 3.47 -32.35
N GLY A 17 27.17 4.55 -31.93
CA GLY A 17 25.94 4.61 -31.13
C GLY A 17 25.44 3.39 -30.32
N PHE A 18 26.27 2.71 -29.54
CA PHE A 18 25.84 1.56 -28.71
C PHE A 18 25.93 1.78 -27.20
N ILE A 19 26.34 2.98 -26.76
CA ILE A 19 26.38 3.33 -25.33
C ILE A 19 25.02 3.84 -24.78
N PRO A 20 24.06 4.41 -25.55
CA PRO A 20 22.81 4.86 -24.93
C PRO A 20 21.82 3.72 -24.64
N LEU A 21 21.99 2.54 -25.25
CA LEU A 21 21.03 1.43 -25.15
C LEU A 21 21.21 0.59 -23.87
N ILE A 22 22.44 0.45 -23.38
CA ILE A 22 22.74 -0.26 -22.12
C ILE A 22 22.27 0.57 -20.93
N LEU A 23 22.41 1.91 -21.00
CA LEU A 23 21.88 2.83 -19.99
C LEU A 23 20.34 2.89 -20.01
N LEU A 24 19.72 2.75 -21.19
CA LEU A 24 18.26 2.67 -21.32
C LEU A 24 17.69 1.34 -20.81
N MET A 25 18.40 0.21 -20.97
CA MET A 25 17.98 -1.09 -20.42
C MET A 25 18.05 -1.16 -18.88
N LEU A 26 18.99 -0.44 -18.25
CA LEU A 26 19.09 -0.39 -16.78
C LEU A 26 17.98 0.44 -16.12
N ILE A 27 17.33 1.34 -16.87
CA ILE A 27 16.15 2.08 -16.38
C ILE A 27 14.88 1.22 -16.47
N VAL A 28 14.83 0.25 -17.38
CA VAL A 28 13.67 -0.67 -17.54
C VAL A 28 13.67 -1.80 -16.50
N ALA A 29 14.82 -2.17 -15.94
CA ALA A 29 14.93 -3.26 -14.98
C ALA A 29 14.66 -2.85 -13.50
N GLY A 30 14.30 -1.59 -13.24
CA GLY A 30 14.19 -1.03 -11.89
C GLY A 30 12.81 -1.04 -11.22
N CYS A 31 11.73 -1.48 -11.87
CA CYS A 31 10.38 -1.35 -11.32
C CYS A 31 9.48 -2.55 -11.66
N ALA A 32 9.79 -3.71 -11.08
CA ALA A 32 8.79 -4.76 -10.93
C ALA A 32 9.07 -5.62 -9.68
N SER A 33 9.53 -5.00 -8.58
CA SER A 33 9.38 -5.64 -7.28
C SER A 33 7.90 -5.55 -6.91
N GLN A 34 7.05 -6.40 -7.51
CA GLN A 34 5.66 -6.51 -7.08
C GLN A 34 5.68 -6.95 -5.61
N SER A 35 5.15 -6.11 -4.71
CA SER A 35 5.05 -6.47 -3.29
C SER A 35 4.26 -7.77 -3.13
N HIS A 36 4.52 -8.50 -2.06
CA HIS A 36 3.84 -9.77 -1.81
C HIS A 36 2.30 -9.59 -1.76
N LEU A 37 1.81 -8.42 -1.31
CA LEU A 37 0.39 -8.06 -1.34
C LEU A 37 -0.21 -8.06 -2.75
N VAL A 38 0.47 -7.43 -3.72
CA VAL A 38 -0.02 -7.33 -5.10
C VAL A 38 -0.10 -8.72 -5.74
N ARG A 39 0.97 -9.52 -5.59
CA ARG A 39 1.01 -10.90 -6.10
C ARG A 39 -0.08 -11.77 -5.47
N GLY A 40 -0.26 -11.66 -4.16
CA GLY A 40 -1.32 -12.35 -3.44
C GLY A 40 -2.73 -12.02 -3.95
N LYS A 41 -3.00 -10.73 -4.21
CA LYS A 41 -4.29 -10.28 -4.77
C LYS A 41 -4.49 -10.73 -6.22
N GLU A 42 -3.45 -10.72 -7.04
CA GLU A 42 -3.52 -11.27 -8.41
C GLU A 42 -3.83 -12.77 -8.39
N ASP A 43 -3.20 -13.54 -7.51
CA ASP A 43 -3.44 -14.97 -7.39
C ASP A 43 -4.85 -15.26 -6.85
N LEU A 44 -5.37 -14.44 -5.92
CA LEU A 44 -6.77 -14.46 -5.50
C LEU A 44 -7.75 -14.30 -6.68
N GLN A 45 -7.50 -13.31 -7.54
CA GLN A 45 -8.34 -13.07 -8.73
C GLN A 45 -8.31 -14.23 -9.72
N ARG A 46 -7.18 -14.95 -9.77
CA ARG A 46 -7.00 -16.14 -10.61
C ARG A 46 -7.44 -17.44 -9.92
N ASN A 47 -8.10 -17.35 -8.77
CA ASN A 47 -8.55 -18.49 -7.95
C ASN A 47 -7.42 -19.44 -7.51
N LYS A 48 -6.19 -18.95 -7.39
CA LYS A 48 -5.01 -19.71 -6.95
C LYS A 48 -4.82 -19.54 -5.44
N TYR A 49 -5.76 -20.03 -4.66
CA TYR A 49 -5.88 -19.68 -3.25
C TYR A 49 -4.65 -20.05 -2.41
N ASP A 50 -4.08 -21.25 -2.58
CA ASP A 50 -2.86 -21.64 -1.83
C ASP A 50 -1.67 -20.71 -2.09
N ARG A 51 -1.48 -20.27 -3.33
CA ARG A 51 -0.43 -19.31 -3.68
C ARG A 51 -0.74 -17.93 -3.11
N ALA A 52 -1.99 -17.51 -3.20
CA ALA A 52 -2.43 -16.25 -2.63
C ALA A 52 -2.20 -16.19 -1.11
N ILE A 53 -2.55 -17.26 -0.39
CA ILE A 53 -2.31 -17.37 1.06
C ILE A 53 -0.82 -17.18 1.34
N LYS A 54 0.06 -17.94 0.66
CA LYS A 54 1.51 -17.84 0.86
C LYS A 54 2.06 -16.43 0.62
N GLU A 55 1.67 -15.80 -0.48
CA GLU A 55 2.11 -14.43 -0.79
C GLU A 55 1.54 -13.44 0.24
N LEU A 56 0.28 -13.56 0.64
CA LEU A 56 -0.34 -12.66 1.63
C LEU A 56 0.22 -12.84 3.05
N GLU A 57 0.65 -14.05 3.42
CA GLU A 57 1.40 -14.30 4.66
C GLU A 57 2.79 -13.65 4.63
N GLN A 58 3.47 -13.67 3.49
CA GLN A 58 4.72 -12.92 3.33
C GLN A 58 4.46 -11.41 3.42
N ALA A 59 3.40 -10.93 2.78
CA ALA A 59 2.96 -9.54 2.86
C ALA A 59 2.68 -9.09 4.29
N ALA A 60 2.09 -9.96 5.13
CA ALA A 60 1.81 -9.67 6.53
C ALA A 60 3.07 -9.51 7.39
N ASN A 61 4.22 -10.02 6.93
CA ASN A 61 5.52 -9.87 7.57
C ASN A 61 6.33 -8.67 7.02
N GLU A 62 5.83 -7.98 5.99
CA GLU A 62 6.45 -6.75 5.49
C GLU A 62 6.13 -5.55 6.40
N THR A 63 6.97 -4.52 6.33
CA THR A 63 6.68 -3.22 6.95
C THR A 63 5.69 -2.45 6.10
N GLY A 64 4.58 -2.02 6.71
CA GLY A 64 3.59 -1.19 6.04
C GLY A 64 2.91 -0.21 6.99
N ASP A 65 2.02 0.59 6.44
CA ASP A 65 1.13 1.43 7.23
C ASP A 65 -0.15 0.66 7.64
N LEU A 66 -1.03 1.33 8.39
CA LEU A 66 -2.29 0.74 8.84
C LEU A 66 -3.15 0.24 7.67
N TYR A 67 -3.23 0.99 6.57
CA TYR A 67 -4.06 0.62 5.42
C TYR A 67 -3.49 -0.60 4.69
N TYR A 68 -2.17 -0.68 4.57
CA TYR A 68 -1.47 -1.85 4.04
C TYR A 68 -1.79 -3.10 4.86
N TYR A 69 -1.72 -3.02 6.19
CA TYR A 69 -2.07 -4.17 7.04
C TYR A 69 -3.55 -4.52 6.91
N ILE A 70 -4.47 -3.54 6.92
CA ILE A 70 -5.91 -3.81 6.74
C ILE A 70 -6.18 -4.51 5.39
N ASP A 71 -5.59 -4.03 4.30
CA ASP A 71 -5.76 -4.65 2.97
C ASP A 71 -5.15 -6.05 2.92
N THR A 72 -3.99 -6.24 3.55
CA THR A 72 -3.30 -7.54 3.64
C THR A 72 -4.13 -8.55 4.42
N TYR A 73 -4.57 -8.22 5.63
CA TYR A 73 -5.40 -9.13 6.44
C TYR A 73 -6.78 -9.34 5.82
N SER A 74 -7.41 -8.32 5.23
CA SER A 74 -8.68 -8.54 4.52
C SER A 74 -8.48 -9.49 3.33
N SER A 75 -7.42 -9.33 2.56
CA SER A 75 -7.13 -10.19 1.41
C SER A 75 -6.78 -11.60 1.86
N LEU A 76 -6.02 -11.75 2.95
CA LEU A 76 -5.69 -13.06 3.50
C LEU A 76 -6.94 -13.78 4.00
N GLY A 77 -7.86 -13.06 4.64
CA GLY A 77 -9.17 -13.59 5.02
C GLY A 77 -10.00 -14.04 3.81
N ASP A 78 -9.98 -13.27 2.71
CA ASP A 78 -10.64 -13.66 1.46
C ASP A 78 -10.02 -14.95 0.89
N ALA A 79 -8.69 -15.07 0.94
CA ALA A 79 -7.97 -16.24 0.45
C ALA A 79 -8.30 -17.48 1.27
N TYR A 80 -8.26 -17.38 2.60
CA TYR A 80 -8.66 -18.48 3.49
C TYR A 80 -10.12 -18.89 3.29
N ALA A 81 -11.05 -17.93 3.24
CA ALA A 81 -12.47 -18.21 3.07
C ALA A 81 -12.76 -18.92 1.74
N LYS A 82 -12.15 -18.43 0.65
CA LYS A 82 -12.31 -19.03 -0.68
C LYS A 82 -11.62 -20.39 -0.82
N ASN A 83 -10.59 -20.66 -0.02
CA ASN A 83 -9.97 -21.98 0.09
C ASN A 83 -10.74 -22.96 0.98
N GLY A 84 -11.93 -22.57 1.48
CA GLY A 84 -12.75 -23.41 2.37
C GLY A 84 -12.24 -23.46 3.82
N GLN A 85 -11.32 -22.58 4.20
CA GLN A 85 -10.69 -22.54 5.52
C GLN A 85 -11.31 -21.42 6.37
N ALA A 86 -12.61 -21.50 6.64
CA ALA A 86 -13.33 -20.46 7.37
C ALA A 86 -12.80 -20.23 8.79
N ASP A 87 -12.41 -21.30 9.48
CA ASP A 87 -11.84 -21.24 10.83
C ASP A 87 -10.57 -20.37 10.90
N LEU A 88 -9.82 -20.30 9.79
CA LEU A 88 -8.64 -19.43 9.64
C LEU A 88 -9.02 -18.04 9.12
N ALA A 89 -10.04 -17.93 8.27
CA ALA A 89 -10.49 -16.64 7.73
C ALA A 89 -11.09 -15.72 8.81
N MET A 90 -11.90 -16.28 9.70
CA MET A 90 -12.59 -15.52 10.77
C MET A 90 -11.63 -14.73 11.68
N PRO A 91 -10.60 -15.33 12.30
CA PRO A 91 -9.67 -14.58 13.15
C PRO A 91 -8.89 -13.52 12.34
N VAL A 92 -8.58 -13.80 11.08
CA VAL A 92 -7.89 -12.86 10.20
C VAL A 92 -8.74 -11.61 9.91
N TYR A 93 -10.02 -11.78 9.60
CA TYR A 93 -10.94 -10.63 9.46
C TYR A 93 -11.14 -9.87 10.77
N ARG A 94 -11.23 -10.58 11.91
CA ARG A 94 -11.34 -9.95 13.23
C ARG A 94 -10.12 -9.11 13.56
N ASN A 95 -8.92 -9.56 13.21
CA ASN A 95 -7.69 -8.78 13.38
C ASN A 95 -7.75 -7.48 12.58
N ALA A 96 -8.19 -7.54 11.31
CA ALA A 96 -8.37 -6.35 10.49
C ALA A 96 -9.37 -5.35 11.09
N LEU A 97 -10.53 -5.84 11.56
CA LEU A 97 -11.53 -5.02 12.26
C LEU A 97 -11.01 -4.43 13.56
N GLN A 98 -10.22 -5.18 14.33
CA GLN A 98 -9.63 -4.70 15.57
C GLN A 98 -8.67 -3.53 15.32
N MET A 99 -7.82 -3.60 14.31
CA MET A 99 -6.94 -2.49 13.93
C MET A 99 -7.73 -1.24 13.55
N ILE A 100 -8.80 -1.40 12.77
CA ILE A 100 -9.70 -0.30 12.41
C ILE A 100 -10.35 0.30 13.66
N HIS A 101 -10.88 -0.51 14.56
CA HIS A 101 -11.51 -0.05 15.80
C HIS A 101 -10.53 0.70 16.71
N LEU A 102 -9.28 0.26 16.79
CA LEU A 102 -8.23 0.95 17.55
C LEU A 102 -7.95 2.33 16.95
N ARG A 103 -7.80 2.42 15.62
CA ARG A 103 -7.59 3.71 14.96
C ARG A 103 -8.80 4.64 15.09
N LEU A 104 -10.02 4.14 14.93
CA LEU A 104 -11.24 4.92 15.13
C LEU A 104 -11.34 5.48 16.56
N ARG A 105 -10.95 4.69 17.57
CA ARG A 105 -10.89 5.15 18.95
C ARG A 105 -9.86 6.28 19.11
N GLU A 106 -8.69 6.14 18.51
CA GLU A 106 -7.66 7.17 18.52
C GLU A 106 -8.16 8.47 17.86
N ILE A 107 -8.75 8.37 16.66
CA ILE A 107 -9.34 9.51 15.95
C ILE A 107 -10.41 10.19 16.81
N SER A 108 -11.30 9.42 17.45
CA SER A 108 -12.34 9.99 18.32
C SER A 108 -11.75 10.80 19.49
N SER A 109 -10.63 10.33 20.06
CA SER A 109 -9.90 11.03 21.13
C SER A 109 -9.23 12.31 20.62
N GLN A 110 -8.54 12.24 19.48
CA GLN A 110 -7.89 13.38 18.84
C GLN A 110 -8.90 14.48 18.50
N ARG A 111 -10.03 14.11 17.89
CA ARG A 111 -11.12 15.06 17.56
C ARG A 111 -11.73 15.70 18.80
N MET A 112 -11.87 14.95 19.90
CA MET A 112 -12.36 15.52 21.17
C MET A 112 -11.39 16.58 21.70
N ASN A 113 -10.08 16.33 21.65
CA ASN A 113 -9.06 17.28 22.09
C ASN A 113 -9.05 18.53 21.19
N ILE A 114 -9.10 18.34 19.87
CA ILE A 114 -9.20 19.44 18.89
C ILE A 114 -10.42 20.32 19.18
N ARG A 115 -11.59 19.74 19.44
CA ARG A 115 -12.81 20.50 19.77
C ARG A 115 -12.67 21.29 21.06
N ARG A 116 -12.02 20.73 22.09
CA ARG A 116 -11.73 21.46 23.34
C ARG A 116 -10.81 22.65 23.09
N GLU A 117 -9.78 22.47 22.27
CA GLU A 117 -8.84 23.54 21.92
C GLU A 117 -9.49 24.65 21.07
N LEU A 118 -10.36 24.28 20.13
CA LEU A 118 -11.15 25.25 19.36
C LEU A 118 -12.08 26.08 20.27
N ASN A 119 -12.67 25.45 21.29
CA ASN A 119 -13.56 26.12 22.24
C ASN A 119 -12.80 27.05 23.22
N SER A 120 -11.52 26.78 23.49
CA SER A 120 -10.70 27.62 24.39
C SER A 120 -10.06 28.82 23.68
N ARG A 121 -9.83 28.74 22.37
CA ARG A 121 -9.27 29.84 21.55
C ARG A 121 -10.40 30.70 20.97
N THR A 122 -10.78 31.77 21.64
CA THR A 122 -11.76 32.74 21.14
C THR A 122 -11.25 33.46 19.87
N LYS A 123 -11.91 33.19 18.73
CA LYS A 123 -11.97 34.03 17.51
C LYS A 123 -10.65 34.65 17.01
N ALA A 124 -9.58 33.89 16.86
CA ALA A 124 -8.54 34.21 15.87
C ALA A 124 -7.62 33.01 15.64
N LYS A 125 -7.58 32.53 14.39
CA LYS A 125 -6.64 31.52 13.87
C LYS A 125 -6.69 30.15 14.54
N ALA A 126 -7.27 29.18 13.83
CA ALA A 126 -6.62 27.89 13.70
C ALA A 126 -7.03 27.16 12.40
N PRO A 127 -6.80 27.74 11.20
CA PRO A 127 -7.06 27.02 9.95
C PRO A 127 -6.33 25.66 9.88
N GLY A 128 -5.17 25.52 10.55
CA GLY A 128 -4.49 24.23 10.73
C GLY A 128 -5.29 23.22 11.55
N ILE A 129 -5.81 23.60 12.72
CA ILE A 129 -6.62 22.73 13.58
C ILE A 129 -7.94 22.32 12.89
N GLN A 130 -8.52 23.23 12.10
CA GLN A 130 -9.73 22.93 11.34
C GLN A 130 -9.47 21.98 10.17
N ALA A 131 -8.29 22.09 9.52
CA ALA A 131 -7.85 21.14 8.52
C ALA A 131 -7.54 19.75 9.13
N GLU A 132 -6.99 19.70 10.34
CA GLU A 132 -6.78 18.46 11.08
C GLU A 132 -8.10 17.74 11.44
N ASP A 133 -9.12 18.45 11.95
CA ASP A 133 -10.44 17.83 12.21
C ASP A 133 -11.10 17.31 10.92
N MET A 134 -10.93 18.02 9.80
CA MET A 134 -11.42 17.59 8.49
C MET A 134 -10.70 16.32 8.02
N HIS A 135 -9.36 16.31 8.06
CA HIS A 135 -8.56 15.15 7.68
C HIS A 135 -8.93 13.92 8.53
N LEU A 136 -9.07 14.09 9.84
CA LEU A 136 -9.49 13.02 10.75
C LEU A 136 -10.91 12.54 10.45
N GLY A 137 -11.81 13.44 10.06
CA GLY A 137 -13.16 13.08 9.61
C GLY A 137 -13.16 12.24 8.32
N ASP A 138 -12.34 12.59 7.35
CA ASP A 138 -12.18 11.83 6.10
C ASP A 138 -11.58 10.45 6.36
N GLU A 139 -10.56 10.38 7.22
CA GLU A 139 -9.95 9.12 7.65
C GLU A 139 -10.95 8.23 8.40
N GLU A 140 -11.73 8.81 9.32
CA GLU A 140 -12.81 8.12 10.04
C GLU A 140 -13.85 7.52 9.08
N GLY A 141 -14.24 8.28 8.06
CA GLY A 141 -15.18 7.84 7.02
C GLY A 141 -14.65 6.62 6.24
N LYS A 142 -13.42 6.71 5.74
CA LYS A 142 -12.76 5.61 5.00
C LYS A 142 -12.63 4.35 5.85
N LEU A 143 -12.24 4.49 7.12
CA LEU A 143 -12.10 3.37 8.04
C LEU A 143 -13.45 2.69 8.34
N LYS A 144 -14.53 3.46 8.48
CA LYS A 144 -15.88 2.91 8.66
C LYS A 144 -16.36 2.13 7.44
N GLU A 145 -16.07 2.64 6.23
CA GLU A 145 -16.39 1.93 4.99
C GLU A 145 -15.64 0.60 4.89
N LEU A 146 -14.33 0.61 5.16
CA LEU A 146 -13.51 -0.60 5.21
C LEU A 146 -14.03 -1.59 6.26
N ALA A 147 -14.38 -1.12 7.46
CA ALA A 147 -14.94 -1.96 8.51
C ALA A 147 -16.27 -2.59 8.09
N ALA A 148 -17.15 -1.83 7.44
CA ALA A 148 -18.42 -2.36 6.94
C ALA A 148 -18.18 -3.46 5.88
N GLY A 149 -17.25 -3.23 4.95
CA GLY A 149 -16.87 -4.22 3.94
C GLY A 149 -16.32 -5.52 4.56
N ILE A 150 -15.42 -5.40 5.54
CA ILE A 150 -14.83 -6.56 6.23
C ILE A 150 -15.88 -7.27 7.10
N LYS A 151 -16.76 -6.52 7.76
CA LYS A 151 -17.85 -7.11 8.56
C LYS A 151 -18.78 -7.95 7.68
N ILE A 152 -19.18 -7.45 6.52
CA ILE A 152 -19.98 -8.21 5.56
C ILE A 152 -19.28 -9.52 5.14
N LYS A 153 -17.97 -9.49 4.93
CA LYS A 153 -17.18 -10.69 4.60
C LYS A 153 -17.15 -11.67 5.77
N LEU A 154 -16.94 -11.18 6.99
CA LEU A 154 -16.93 -11.99 8.20
C LEU A 154 -18.29 -12.66 8.44
N ASP A 155 -19.38 -11.90 8.33
CA ASP A 155 -20.74 -12.39 8.53
C ASP A 155 -21.06 -13.52 7.53
N ARG A 156 -20.68 -13.35 6.25
CA ARG A 156 -20.82 -14.41 5.24
C ARG A 156 -20.05 -15.68 5.58
N VAL A 157 -18.85 -15.56 6.14
CA VAL A 157 -18.06 -16.74 6.53
C VAL A 157 -18.72 -17.44 7.72
N THR A 158 -19.27 -16.68 8.67
CA THR A 158 -19.94 -17.24 9.85
C THR A 158 -21.30 -17.89 9.56
N GLU A 159 -22.01 -17.47 8.52
CA GLU A 159 -23.30 -18.10 8.16
C GLU A 159 -23.13 -19.45 7.45
N LEU A 160 -21.93 -19.71 6.90
CA LEU A 160 -21.63 -20.92 6.13
C LEU A 160 -21.04 -22.05 6.98
N HIS A 161 -20.78 -21.83 8.27
CA HIS A 161 -20.15 -22.77 9.22
C HIS A 161 -20.94 -22.83 10.52
#